data_AF-A0A523X4F8-F1
#
_entry.id   AF-A0A523X4F8-F1
#
_cell.length_a   1.000
_cell.length_b   1.000
_cell.length_c   1.000
_cell.angle_alpha   90.00
_cell.angle_beta   90.00
_cell.angle_gamma   90.00
#
_symmetry.space_group_name_H-M   'P 1'
#
loop_
_entity.id
_entity.type
_entity.pdbx_description
1 polymer ?
#
loop_
_entity_poly.entity_id
_entity_poly.type
_entity_poly.pdbx_seq_one_letter_code
_entity_poly.pdbx_strand_id
1 'polypeptide(L)' 'MVGCGQPAPEYTPMVAAGFYHTVGLKSDGTVVAVGDNDDGQCDVGGWTDIVQVA' A
#
# COMPACT_ATOMS: atom_id res chain seq x y z
N MET A 1 19.52 24.23 -11.61
CA MET A 1 18.54 23.86 -10.57
C MET A 1 17.16 24.07 -11.17
N VAL A 2 16.58 23.02 -11.75
CA VAL A 2 15.26 23.12 -12.41
C VAL A 2 14.21 22.80 -11.36
N GLY A 3 13.45 23.81 -10.95
CA GLY A 3 12.15 23.60 -10.33
C GLY A 3 11.14 23.33 -11.45
N CYS A 4 10.61 22.11 -11.51
CA CYS A 4 9.46 21.75 -12.32
C CYS A 4 8.64 20.72 -11.54
N GLY A 5 7.70 21.20 -10.72
CA GLY A 5 6.61 20.43 -10.13
C GLY A 5 7.02 19.34 -9.15
N GLN A 6 6.54 19.40 -7.92
CA GLN A 6 6.44 18.16 -7.14
C GLN A 6 5.55 17.22 -7.98
N PRO A 7 6.05 16.07 -8.49
CA PRO A 7 5.22 15.17 -9.27
C PRO A 7 3.99 14.80 -8.42
N ALA A 8 2.82 14.67 -9.06
CA ALA A 8 1.63 14.13 -8.40
C ALA A 8 2.05 12.89 -7.59
N PRO A 9 1.47 12.60 -6.41
CA PRO A 9 1.91 11.50 -5.56
C PRO A 9 2.03 10.24 -6.41
N GLU A 10 3.27 9.88 -6.71
CA GLU A 10 3.59 8.71 -7.48
C GLU A 10 3.55 7.57 -6.48
N TYR A 11 2.36 6.98 -6.34
CA TYR A 11 2.15 5.80 -5.51
C TYR A 11 3.10 4.72 -6.01
N THR A 12 4.21 4.57 -5.28
CA THR A 12 5.24 3.61 -5.63
C THR A 12 4.74 2.26 -5.14
N PRO A 13 4.51 1.28 -6.03
CA PRO A 13 4.04 -0.02 -5.60
C PRO A 13 5.06 -0.66 -4.66
N MET A 14 4.57 -1.16 -3.53
CA MET A 14 5.39 -1.71 -2.45
C MET A 14 4.74 -2.94 -1.86
N VAL A 15 5.55 -3.81 -1.24
CA VAL A 15 5.06 -5.01 -0.56
C VAL A 15 5.71 -5.10 0.81
N ALA A 16 4.87 -5.27 1.83
CA ALA A 16 5.26 -5.58 3.20
C ALA A 16 4.85 -7.01 3.52
N ALA A 17 5.73 -7.78 4.17
CA ALA A 17 5.45 -9.15 4.57
C ALA A 17 5.57 -9.26 6.09
N GLY A 18 4.46 -9.64 6.73
CA GLY A 18 4.40 -10.02 8.13
C GLY A 18 4.63 -11.52 8.31
N PHE A 19 4.45 -12.02 9.54
CA PHE A 19 4.67 -13.43 9.88
C PHE A 19 3.71 -14.40 9.17
N TYR A 20 2.44 -14.01 9.02
CA TYR A 20 1.39 -14.85 8.43
C TYR A 20 0.55 -14.12 7.36
N HIS A 21 0.88 -12.87 7.05
CA HIS A 21 0.15 -12.05 6.09
C HIS A 21 1.11 -11.18 5.27
N THR A 22 0.69 -10.82 4.06
CA THR A 22 1.43 -9.96 3.12
C THR A 22 0.51 -8.84 2.65
N VAL A 23 1.01 -7.62 2.63
CA VAL A 23 0.30 -6.42 2.23
C VAL A 23 0.99 -5.80 1.03
N GLY A 24 0.24 -5.49 -0.03
CA GLY A 24 0.72 -4.84 -1.24
C GLY A 24 0.05 -3.48 -1.45
N LEU A 25 0.86 -2.45 -1.63
CA LEU A 25 0.41 -1.14 -2.13
C LEU A 25 0.42 -1.15 -3.65
N LYS A 26 -0.71 -0.80 -4.26
CA LYS A 26 -0.84 -0.64 -5.71
C LYS A 26 -0.53 0.80 -6.12
N SER A 27 -0.17 0.99 -7.39
CA SER A 27 0.10 2.31 -7.97
C SER A 27 -1.13 3.23 -8.09
N ASP A 28 -2.31 2.70 -7.75
CA ASP A 28 -3.57 3.45 -7.68
C ASP A 28 -3.85 4.01 -6.26
N GLY A 29 -2.92 3.82 -5.31
CA GLY A 29 -3.06 4.28 -3.92
C GLY A 29 -3.93 3.38 -3.04
N THR A 30 -4.37 2.23 -3.56
CA THR A 30 -5.15 1.23 -2.79
C THR A 30 -4.29 0.04 -2.39
N VAL A 31 -4.74 -0.68 -1.36
CA VAL A 31 -3.98 -1.76 -0.73
C VAL A 31 -4.66 -3.11 -0.95
N VAL A 32 -3.87 -4.15 -1.11
CA VAL A 32 -4.30 -5.55 -1.09
C VAL A 32 -3.60 -6.26 0.06
N ALA A 33 -4.30 -7.14 0.75
CA ALA A 33 -3.72 -7.96 1.81
C ALA A 33 -4.15 -9.41 1.63
N VAL A 34 -3.21 -10.33 1.87
CA VAL A 34 -3.40 -11.77 1.72
C VAL A 34 -2.72 -12.51 2.86
N GLY A 35 -3.24 -13.68 3.23
CA GLY A 35 -2.67 -14.52 4.28
C GLY A 35 -3.71 -14.84 5.34
N ASP A 36 -3.22 -15.07 6.57
CA ASP A 36 -4.08 -15.23 7.73
C ASP A 36 -4.95 -13.98 7.93
N ASN A 37 -6.22 -14.18 8.29
CA ASN A 37 -7.21 -13.12 8.50
C ASN A 37 -8.04 -13.36 9.76
N ASP A 38 -7.59 -14.21 10.69
CA ASP A 38 -8.33 -14.50 11.91
C ASP A 38 -8.59 -13.25 12.76
N ASP A 39 -7.73 -12.23 12.67
CA ASP A 39 -7.86 -10.93 13.36
C ASP A 39 -8.36 -9.79 12.45
N GLY A 40 -8.72 -10.08 11.19
CA GLY A 40 -9.16 -9.07 10.22
C GLY A 40 -8.00 -8.27 9.58
N GLN A 41 -6.75 -8.73 9.68
CA GLN A 41 -5.58 -8.03 9.13
C GLN A 41 -5.61 -7.87 7.59
N CYS A 42 -6.43 -8.65 6.88
CA CYS A 42 -6.62 -8.57 5.44
C CYS A 42 -7.82 -7.69 5.03
N ASP A 43 -8.56 -7.11 5.97
CA ASP A 43 -9.76 -6.29 5.71
C ASP A 43 -9.40 -4.84 5.25
N VAL A 44 -8.52 -4.73 4.27
CA VAL A 44 -7.97 -3.48 3.71
C VAL A 44 -8.81 -2.88 2.58
N GLY A 45 -9.97 -3.47 2.28
CA GLY A 45 -10.78 -3.13 1.09
C GLY A 45 -11.29 -1.69 1.02
N GLY A 46 -11.27 -0.96 2.15
CA GLY A 46 -11.64 0.46 2.22
C GLY A 46 -10.45 1.44 2.20
N TRP A 47 -9.21 0.96 2.11
CA TRP A 47 -8.04 1.81 2.22
C TRP A 47 -7.69 2.46 0.88
N THR A 48 -7.66 3.79 0.87
CA THR A 48 -7.30 4.61 -0.28
C THR A 48 -6.24 5.65 0.11
N ASP A 49 -5.58 6.20 -0.90
CA ASP A 49 -4.58 7.24 -0.75
C ASP A 49 -3.39 6.85 0.15
N ILE A 50 -3.07 5.56 0.16
CA ILE A 50 -1.95 5.01 0.92
C ILE A 50 -0.65 5.30 0.17
N VAL A 51 0.30 5.94 0.85
CA VAL A 51 1.60 6.30 0.27
C VAL A 51 2.70 5.29 0.57
N GLN A 52 2.57 4.51 1.66
CA GLN A 52 3.57 3.55 2.09
C GLN A 52 2.99 2.43 2.96
N VAL A 53 3.55 1.23 2.80
CA VAL A 53 3.35 0.05 3.66
C VAL A 53 4.71 -0.45 4.14
N ALA A 54 4.80 -0.99 5.37
CA ALA A 54 6.04 -1.43 6.00
C ALA A 54 5.82 -2.74 6.76
#